data_AF-A0AAE1DH74-F1
#
_entry.id   AF-A0AAE1DH74-F1
#
_cell.length_a   1.000
_cell.length_b   1.000
_cell.length_c   1.000
_cell.angle_alpha   90.00
_cell.angle_beta   90.00
_cell.angle_gamma   90.00
#
_symmetry.space_group_name_H-M   'P 1'
#
loop_
_entity.id
_entity.type
_entity.pdbx_description
1 polymer ?
#
loop_
_entity_poly.entity_id
_entity_poly.type
_entity_poly.pdbx_seq_one_letter_code
_entity_poly.pdbx_strand_id
1 'polypeptide(L)'
;MGIQGLLPFLKKIHQPVNISDFKGCTVAVDAYCWLHKGAFSCAEKLAMGEKTEQYVYYCMKYVDYLLRKGLKPILVFDGCHLKSKEDVEKTRRGRRELNRKKAAQLLREGKKSEARDCLQKCVDITPQMALNLMNVCRDRGVDCIVAPYEADAQLAYLNLNGIAQLVVTEDSDLLLFGCDKVIFKMDFYGNGILIEKSHLNEVLAIQNSFYSFEKFRYMCILSGCDYLPSLPGIGLVKACKVLKTARQQELRLLLKKLPTYLKMNLIVSEEYIEKFICADNTFLYQLVFDPLRHKMVPLNPYPPEVDPSQLDYAGQYIPDEKAYQIALGNVDIHTHKCIAFFDPATFKNQHQWSLHANQSRRMLGRMVNGRPYTARRGLCMWIYCNAVSIKPEPLKDPGKLTVAAERLLMSQYEAQDEMPEDGAMAESSQKENLTDVCMPSGDISLENHLVEENGEERMAVKSPKKGRKRKAPFPGWRRQLLGARERRRVFQ
;
A
#
# COMPACT_ATOMS: atom_id res chain seq x y z
N MET A 1 -4.05 -0.23 -4.17
CA MET A 1 -4.27 -0.10 -2.72
C MET A 1 -4.70 1.36 -2.47
N GLY A 2 -4.93 1.78 -1.22
CA GLY A 2 -5.34 3.17 -0.92
C GLY A 2 -6.80 3.53 -1.20
N ILE A 3 -7.05 4.82 -1.47
CA ILE A 3 -8.37 5.44 -1.61
C ILE A 3 -9.23 4.76 -2.67
N GLN A 4 -10.36 4.22 -2.20
CA GLN A 4 -11.26 3.44 -3.03
C GLN A 4 -11.84 4.27 -4.19
N GLY A 5 -11.53 3.86 -5.41
CA GLY A 5 -12.08 4.47 -6.63
C GLY A 5 -11.36 5.73 -7.11
N LEU A 6 -10.24 6.12 -6.49
CA LEU A 6 -9.50 7.33 -6.89
C LEU A 6 -8.97 7.26 -8.33
N LEU A 7 -8.28 6.18 -8.72
CA LEU A 7 -7.79 6.05 -10.11
C LEU A 7 -8.93 6.10 -11.15
N PRO A 8 -10.05 5.37 -11.02
CA PRO A 8 -11.21 5.57 -11.89
C PRO A 8 -11.75 7.00 -11.93
N PHE A 9 -11.74 7.70 -10.78
CA PHE A 9 -12.17 9.10 -10.69
C PHE A 9 -11.24 10.05 -11.45
N LEU A 10 -9.93 9.77 -11.45
CA LEU A 10 -8.90 10.52 -12.17
C LEU A 10 -8.75 10.14 -13.66
N LYS A 11 -9.65 9.32 -14.21
CA LYS A 11 -9.52 8.78 -15.59
C LYS A 11 -9.30 9.84 -16.68
N LYS A 12 -9.80 11.06 -16.50
CA LYS A 12 -9.65 12.15 -17.49
C LYS A 12 -8.20 12.60 -17.69
N ILE A 13 -7.36 12.45 -16.67
CA ILE A 13 -5.95 12.87 -16.69
C ILE A 13 -5.00 11.69 -16.81
N HIS A 14 -5.52 10.49 -17.07
CA HIS A 14 -4.71 9.33 -17.35
C HIS A 14 -3.95 9.53 -18.66
N GLN A 15 -2.63 9.48 -18.59
CA GLN A 15 -1.77 9.45 -19.75
C GLN A 15 -1.23 8.02 -19.92
N PRO A 16 -1.69 7.24 -20.91
CA PRO A 16 -1.07 5.96 -21.23
C PRO A 16 0.36 6.19 -21.71
N VAL A 17 1.34 5.57 -21.06
CA VAL A 17 2.76 5.75 -21.37
C VAL A 17 3.48 4.40 -21.39
N ASN A 18 4.63 4.35 -22.06
CA ASN A 18 5.62 3.31 -21.78
C ASN A 18 6.75 3.90 -20.95
N ILE A 19 7.16 3.24 -19.87
CA ILE A 19 8.22 3.77 -19.00
C ILE A 19 9.56 3.95 -19.72
N SER A 20 9.77 3.26 -20.86
CA SER A 20 10.96 3.45 -21.69
C SER A 20 11.06 4.82 -22.36
N ASP A 21 9.97 5.58 -22.44
CA ASP A 21 9.94 6.97 -22.93
C ASP A 21 10.73 7.92 -21.99
N PHE A 22 11.00 7.49 -20.75
CA PHE A 22 11.71 8.26 -19.74
C PHE A 22 13.17 7.81 -19.56
N LYS A 23 13.77 7.21 -20.60
CA LYS A 23 15.17 6.76 -20.56
C LYS A 23 16.10 7.83 -20.00
N GLY A 24 16.98 7.43 -19.09
CA GLY A 24 17.92 8.32 -18.39
C GLY A 24 17.38 8.86 -17.05
N CYS A 25 16.08 8.73 -16.78
CA CYS A 25 15.52 9.11 -15.48
C CYS A 25 15.80 8.07 -14.39
N THR A 26 15.84 8.56 -13.16
CA THR A 26 15.75 7.75 -11.95
C THR A 26 14.28 7.49 -11.61
N VAL A 27 13.96 6.24 -11.30
CA VAL A 27 12.60 5.77 -11.00
C VAL A 27 12.59 5.19 -9.60
N ALA A 28 11.83 5.79 -8.68
CA ALA A 28 11.58 5.21 -7.37
C ALA A 28 10.41 4.21 -7.48
N VAL A 29 10.56 3.04 -6.89
CA VAL A 29 9.61 1.94 -7.04
C VAL A 29 9.14 1.48 -5.67
N ASP A 30 7.83 1.40 -5.50
CA ASP A 30 7.21 0.67 -4.40
C ASP A 30 7.47 -0.84 -4.57
N ALA A 31 8.40 -1.37 -3.78
CA ALA A 31 8.78 -2.77 -3.85
C ALA A 31 7.69 -3.72 -3.32
N TYR A 32 6.89 -3.28 -2.34
CA TYR A 32 5.85 -4.09 -1.72
C TYR A 32 4.71 -4.39 -2.69
N CYS A 33 4.38 -3.45 -3.58
CA CYS A 33 3.47 -3.69 -4.70
C CYS A 33 3.88 -4.90 -5.56
N TRP A 34 5.18 -5.06 -5.85
CA TRP A 34 5.67 -6.19 -6.64
C TRP A 34 5.85 -7.46 -5.81
N LEU A 35 6.30 -7.35 -4.56
CA LEU A 35 6.45 -8.48 -3.65
C LEU A 35 5.12 -9.17 -3.39
N HIS A 36 4.05 -8.43 -3.11
CA HIS A 36 2.72 -8.99 -2.93
C HIS A 36 2.23 -9.73 -4.19
N LYS A 37 2.34 -9.12 -5.36
CA LYS A 37 1.95 -9.76 -6.63
C LYS A 37 2.80 -11.00 -6.94
N GLY A 38 4.10 -10.94 -6.68
CA GLY A 38 5.02 -12.06 -6.87
C GLY A 38 4.71 -13.22 -5.93
N ALA A 39 4.38 -12.92 -4.67
CA ALA A 39 4.09 -13.90 -3.65
C ALA A 39 2.78 -14.68 -3.94
N PHE A 40 1.82 -14.12 -4.68
CA PHE A 40 0.62 -14.85 -5.12
C PHE A 40 0.93 -16.07 -5.99
N SER A 41 2.04 -16.02 -6.75
CA SER A 41 2.48 -17.14 -7.59
C SER A 41 3.02 -18.33 -6.78
N CYS A 42 3.44 -18.07 -5.53
CA CYS A 42 4.07 -19.03 -4.63
C CYS A 42 3.38 -19.10 -3.26
N ALA A 43 2.11 -18.66 -3.18
CA ALA A 43 1.38 -18.53 -1.93
C ALA A 43 1.26 -19.85 -1.16
N GLU A 44 1.05 -20.95 -1.87
CA GLU A 44 0.96 -22.29 -1.29
C GLU A 44 2.27 -22.70 -0.61
N LYS A 45 3.40 -22.56 -1.33
CA LYS A 45 4.73 -22.83 -0.79
C LYS A 45 5.05 -21.97 0.43
N LEU A 46 4.77 -20.67 0.34
CA LEU A 46 4.97 -19.73 1.45
C LEU A 46 4.14 -20.11 2.68
N ALA A 47 2.87 -20.48 2.48
CA ALA A 47 1.99 -20.89 3.57
C ALA A 47 2.42 -22.22 4.23
N MET A 48 3.05 -23.11 3.46
CA MET A 48 3.59 -24.39 3.94
C MET A 48 5.00 -24.26 4.56
N GLY A 49 5.60 -23.06 4.54
CA GLY A 49 6.97 -22.86 5.01
C GLY A 49 8.04 -23.42 4.07
N GLU A 50 7.68 -23.74 2.83
CA GLU A 50 8.64 -24.18 1.82
C GLU A 50 9.50 -23.02 1.31
N LYS A 51 10.79 -23.27 1.12
CA LYS A 51 11.70 -22.30 0.50
C LYS A 51 11.29 -22.02 -0.95
N THR A 52 11.18 -20.75 -1.31
CA THR A 52 10.89 -20.30 -2.68
C THR A 52 11.52 -18.95 -2.96
N GLU A 53 11.92 -18.73 -4.21
CA GLU A 53 12.46 -17.45 -4.72
C GLU A 53 11.60 -16.89 -5.86
N GLN A 54 10.41 -17.46 -6.09
CA GLN A 54 9.53 -17.09 -7.20
C GLN A 54 9.10 -15.62 -7.14
N TYR A 55 8.91 -15.07 -5.93
CA TYR A 55 8.63 -13.65 -5.74
C TYR A 55 9.82 -12.75 -6.11
N VAL A 56 11.06 -13.21 -5.87
CA VAL A 56 12.28 -12.48 -6.28
C VAL A 56 12.35 -12.45 -7.81
N TYR A 57 12.20 -13.60 -8.47
CA TYR A 57 12.18 -13.67 -9.93
C TYR A 57 11.08 -12.81 -10.55
N TYR A 58 9.90 -12.75 -9.92
CA TYR A 58 8.80 -11.88 -10.35
C TYR A 58 9.22 -10.40 -10.32
N CYS A 59 9.80 -9.93 -9.21
CA CYS A 59 10.24 -8.53 -9.07
C CYS A 59 11.39 -8.20 -10.04
N MET A 60 12.36 -9.10 -10.17
CA MET A 60 13.53 -8.90 -11.02
C MET A 60 13.19 -8.76 -12.51
N LYS A 61 12.07 -9.33 -12.98
CA LYS A 61 11.61 -9.06 -14.36
C LYS A 61 11.35 -7.58 -14.62
N TYR A 62 10.76 -6.87 -13.66
CA TYR A 62 10.53 -5.44 -13.78
C TYR A 62 11.84 -4.67 -13.68
N VAL A 63 12.66 -4.98 -12.68
CA VAL A 63 13.99 -4.36 -12.48
C VAL A 63 14.85 -4.48 -13.74
N ASP A 64 14.96 -5.70 -14.29
CA ASP A 64 15.74 -5.97 -15.50
C ASP A 64 15.15 -5.31 -16.75
N TYR A 65 13.84 -5.09 -16.78
CA TYR A 65 13.23 -4.28 -17.84
C TYR A 65 13.64 -2.81 -17.71
N LEU A 66 13.56 -2.21 -16.52
CA LEU A 66 13.95 -0.82 -16.27
C LEU A 66 15.42 -0.58 -16.64
N LEU A 67 16.31 -1.45 -16.15
CA LEU A 67 17.75 -1.37 -16.44
C LEU A 67 18.04 -1.46 -17.95
N ARG A 68 17.44 -2.42 -18.66
CA ARG A 68 17.61 -2.56 -20.13
C ARG A 68 17.11 -1.35 -20.91
N LYS A 69 16.14 -0.62 -20.38
CA LYS A 69 15.63 0.62 -20.98
C LYS A 69 16.44 1.86 -20.60
N GLY A 70 17.51 1.69 -19.83
CA GLY A 70 18.40 2.78 -19.42
C GLY A 70 17.80 3.68 -18.36
N LEU A 71 16.95 3.13 -17.50
CA LEU A 71 16.42 3.79 -16.30
C LEU A 71 17.26 3.37 -15.09
N LYS A 72 17.36 4.25 -14.09
CA LYS A 72 17.98 3.96 -12.80
C LYS A 72 16.91 3.67 -11.75
N PRO A 73 16.57 2.40 -11.44
CA PRO A 73 15.62 2.10 -10.39
C PRO A 73 16.20 2.34 -8.98
N ILE A 74 15.36 2.82 -8.08
CA ILE A 74 15.56 2.80 -6.62
C ILE A 74 14.37 2.03 -6.04
N LEU A 75 14.61 0.87 -5.42
CA LEU A 75 13.54 0.12 -4.77
C LEU A 75 13.36 0.61 -3.34
N VAL A 76 12.13 1.00 -3.00
CA VAL A 76 11.74 1.46 -1.67
C VAL A 76 10.89 0.38 -1.01
N PHE A 77 11.25 0.02 0.22
CA PHE A 77 10.59 -0.99 1.03
C PHE A 77 9.92 -0.34 2.24
N ASP A 78 8.80 -0.89 2.68
CA ASP A 78 8.18 -0.49 3.95
C ASP A 78 9.08 -0.85 5.14
N GLY A 79 9.05 0.01 6.16
CA GLY A 79 9.71 -0.17 7.43
C GLY A 79 8.73 -0.38 8.57
N CYS A 80 8.92 0.36 9.67
CA CYS A 80 8.15 0.20 10.89
C CYS A 80 6.66 0.54 10.69
N HIS A 81 5.81 -0.06 11.54
CA HIS A 81 4.39 0.29 11.55
C HIS A 81 4.15 1.70 12.07
N LEU A 82 3.22 2.40 11.43
CA LEU A 82 2.78 3.73 11.82
C LEU A 82 1.56 3.64 12.76
N LYS A 83 1.55 4.42 13.85
CA LYS A 83 0.42 4.43 14.80
C LYS A 83 -0.89 4.88 14.13
N SER A 84 -0.85 5.86 13.22
CA SER A 84 -2.04 6.30 12.47
C SER A 84 -2.69 5.21 11.60
N LYS A 85 -1.99 4.09 11.34
CA LYS A 85 -2.47 2.99 10.50
C LYS A 85 -2.74 1.71 11.28
N GLU A 86 -2.72 1.77 12.61
CA GLU A 86 -2.84 0.61 13.49
C GLU A 86 -4.14 -0.17 13.25
N ASP A 87 -5.28 0.52 13.12
CA ASP A 87 -6.59 -0.13 12.87
C ASP A 87 -6.65 -0.85 11.52
N VAL A 88 -6.02 -0.28 10.49
CA VAL A 88 -5.92 -0.89 9.16
C VAL A 88 -5.06 -2.14 9.22
N GLU A 89 -3.90 -2.09 9.89
CA GLU A 89 -3.01 -3.24 10.05
C GLU A 89 -3.62 -4.35 10.91
N LYS A 90 -4.36 -4.00 11.98
CA LYS A 90 -5.17 -4.95 12.77
C LYS A 90 -6.20 -5.65 11.90
N THR A 91 -6.94 -4.88 11.09
CA THR A 91 -7.95 -5.43 10.16
C THR A 91 -7.31 -6.35 9.11
N ARG A 92 -6.16 -5.95 8.54
CA ARG A 92 -5.40 -6.77 7.58
C ARG A 92 -4.92 -8.06 8.22
N ARG A 93 -4.35 -8.01 9.43
CA ARG A 93 -3.91 -9.18 10.19
C ARG A 93 -5.06 -10.16 10.47
N GLY A 94 -6.19 -9.67 10.99
CA GLY A 94 -7.36 -10.51 11.25
C GLY A 94 -7.93 -11.17 9.99
N ARG A 95 -7.95 -10.45 8.86
CA ARG A 95 -8.33 -11.04 7.55
C ARG A 95 -7.36 -12.13 7.10
N ARG A 96 -6.05 -11.94 7.27
CA ARG A 96 -5.05 -12.97 6.92
C ARG A 96 -5.24 -14.22 7.77
N GLU A 97 -5.45 -14.06 9.07
CA GLU A 97 -5.69 -15.19 9.98
C GLU A 97 -6.96 -15.96 9.61
N LEU A 98 -8.08 -15.26 9.37
CA LEU A 98 -9.32 -15.88 8.95
C LEU A 98 -9.17 -16.66 7.64
N ASN A 99 -8.48 -16.08 6.64
CA ASN A 99 -8.22 -16.75 5.37
C ASN A 99 -7.28 -17.96 5.54
N ARG A 100 -6.32 -17.91 6.47
CA ARG A 100 -5.44 -19.04 6.79
C ARG A 100 -6.23 -20.20 7.40
N LYS A 101 -7.09 -19.92 8.38
CA LYS A 101 -8.00 -20.92 9.00
C LYS A 101 -8.92 -21.55 7.94
N LYS A 102 -9.51 -20.72 7.08
CA LYS A 102 -10.36 -21.17 5.97
C LYS A 102 -9.61 -22.01 4.94
N ALA A 103 -8.38 -21.62 4.58
CA ALA A 103 -7.54 -22.38 3.67
C ALA A 103 -7.23 -23.78 4.22
N ALA A 104 -6.84 -23.87 5.50
CA ALA A 104 -6.56 -25.14 6.15
C ALA A 104 -7.79 -26.08 6.14
N GLN A 105 -8.98 -25.55 6.43
CA GLN A 105 -10.22 -26.32 6.33
C GLN A 105 -10.48 -26.82 4.90
N LEU A 106 -10.37 -25.96 3.89
CA LEU A 106 -10.62 -26.32 2.49
C LEU A 106 -9.61 -27.36 1.97
N LEU A 107 -8.37 -27.33 2.45
CA LEU A 107 -7.37 -28.36 2.17
C LEU A 107 -7.81 -29.72 2.74
N ARG A 108 -8.27 -29.77 4.00
CA ARG A 108 -8.82 -30.99 4.62
C ARG A 108 -10.02 -31.55 3.87
N GLU A 109 -10.84 -30.69 3.30
CA GLU A 109 -12.00 -31.08 2.47
C GLU A 109 -11.62 -31.46 1.02
N GLY A 110 -10.33 -31.42 0.65
CA GLY A 110 -9.85 -31.73 -0.71
C GLY A 110 -10.15 -30.63 -1.74
N LYS A 111 -10.69 -29.47 -1.33
CA LYS A 111 -11.07 -28.34 -2.19
C LYS A 111 -9.87 -27.44 -2.52
N LYS A 112 -8.90 -28.01 -3.24
CA LYS A 112 -7.60 -27.37 -3.52
C LYS A 112 -7.69 -26.00 -4.20
N SER A 113 -8.61 -25.82 -5.15
CA SER A 113 -8.77 -24.54 -5.85
C SER A 113 -9.23 -23.41 -4.93
N GLU A 114 -10.24 -23.66 -4.10
CA GLU A 114 -10.76 -22.66 -3.16
C GLU A 114 -9.76 -22.38 -2.02
N ALA A 115 -9.04 -23.41 -1.59
CA ALA A 115 -7.94 -23.25 -0.64
C ALA A 115 -6.87 -22.31 -1.19
N ARG A 116 -6.46 -22.49 -2.45
CA ARG A 116 -5.48 -21.63 -3.12
C ARG A 116 -5.88 -20.14 -3.10
N ASP A 117 -7.14 -19.83 -3.36
CA ASP A 117 -7.66 -18.45 -3.31
C ASP A 117 -7.58 -17.87 -1.89
N CYS A 118 -7.81 -18.68 -0.86
CA CYS A 118 -7.67 -18.27 0.53
C CYS A 118 -6.18 -18.09 0.92
N LEU A 119 -5.30 -18.98 0.44
CA LEU A 119 -3.87 -18.90 0.66
C LEU A 119 -3.28 -17.61 0.08
N GLN A 120 -3.68 -17.22 -1.13
CA GLN A 120 -3.27 -15.94 -1.73
C GLN A 120 -3.67 -14.72 -0.90
N LYS A 121 -4.81 -14.79 -0.18
CA LYS A 121 -5.31 -13.72 0.69
C LYS A 121 -4.66 -13.69 2.07
N CYS A 122 -3.96 -14.74 2.49
CA CYS A 122 -3.27 -14.79 3.77
C CYS A 122 -1.74 -14.68 3.67
N VAL A 123 -1.19 -14.54 2.46
CA VAL A 123 0.24 -14.29 2.26
C VAL A 123 0.64 -13.01 2.98
N ASP A 124 1.72 -13.10 3.75
CA ASP A 124 2.35 -11.98 4.42
C ASP A 124 3.78 -11.82 3.89
N ILE A 125 4.20 -10.58 3.65
CA ILE A 125 5.53 -10.29 3.13
C ILE A 125 6.44 -10.03 4.33
N THR A 126 7.40 -10.91 4.55
CA THR A 126 8.29 -10.84 5.72
C THR A 126 9.52 -9.97 5.44
N PRO A 127 10.18 -9.41 6.48
CA PRO A 127 11.46 -8.72 6.33
C PRO A 127 12.52 -9.57 5.62
N GLN A 128 12.53 -10.90 5.84
CA GLN A 128 13.44 -11.81 5.16
C GLN A 128 13.18 -11.87 3.64
N MET A 129 11.90 -11.87 3.20
CA MET A 129 11.57 -11.84 1.77
C MET A 129 12.03 -10.53 1.12
N ALA A 130 11.84 -9.40 1.81
CA ALA A 130 12.34 -8.10 1.37
C ALA A 130 13.88 -8.08 1.29
N LEU A 131 14.58 -8.59 2.31
CA LEU A 131 16.04 -8.71 2.32
C LEU A 131 16.58 -9.57 1.18
N ASN A 132 15.93 -10.70 0.89
CA ASN A 132 16.32 -11.55 -0.24
C ASN A 132 16.23 -10.80 -1.57
N LEU A 133 15.17 -10.00 -1.78
CA LEU A 133 15.05 -9.16 -2.97
C LEU A 133 16.10 -8.05 -3.00
N MET A 134 16.36 -7.38 -1.87
CA MET A 134 17.39 -6.34 -1.76
C MET A 134 18.78 -6.86 -2.16
N ASN A 135 19.15 -8.05 -1.68
CA ASN A 135 20.45 -8.65 -2.02
C ASN A 135 20.58 -8.88 -3.52
N VAL A 136 19.57 -9.46 -4.18
CA VAL A 136 19.60 -9.69 -5.64
C VAL A 136 19.59 -8.36 -6.42
N CYS A 137 18.89 -7.34 -5.93
CA CYS A 137 18.92 -6.01 -6.54
C CYS A 137 20.30 -5.36 -6.45
N ARG A 138 20.95 -5.42 -5.29
CA ARG A 138 22.30 -4.89 -5.06
C ARG A 138 23.34 -5.55 -5.95
N ASP A 139 23.26 -6.87 -6.13
CA ASP A 139 24.11 -7.62 -7.05
C ASP A 139 23.93 -7.19 -8.52
N ARG A 140 22.77 -6.61 -8.86
CA ARG A 140 22.48 -6.00 -10.17
C ARG A 140 22.80 -4.51 -10.23
N GLY A 141 23.37 -3.93 -9.18
CA GLY A 141 23.69 -2.50 -9.10
C GLY A 141 22.48 -1.60 -8.92
N VAL A 142 21.42 -2.11 -8.31
CA VAL A 142 20.19 -1.36 -8.04
C VAL A 142 20.18 -0.89 -6.60
N ASP A 143 19.90 0.40 -6.43
CA ASP A 143 19.79 1.02 -5.11
C ASP A 143 18.52 0.52 -4.40
N CYS A 144 18.66 0.19 -3.12
CA CYS A 144 17.55 -0.24 -2.26
C CYS A 144 17.56 0.56 -0.97
N ILE A 145 16.40 1.04 -0.55
CA ILE A 145 16.20 1.78 0.68
C ILE A 145 14.96 1.27 1.40
N VAL A 146 15.09 1.03 2.70
CA VAL A 146 13.93 0.77 3.57
C VAL A 146 13.48 2.11 4.16
N ALA A 147 12.21 2.45 4.00
CA ALA A 147 11.64 3.61 4.65
C ALA A 147 11.67 3.43 6.18
N PRO A 148 11.75 4.49 6.99
CA PRO A 148 11.62 4.32 8.44
C PRO A 148 10.20 3.86 8.84
N TYR A 149 9.20 4.28 8.06
CA TYR A 149 7.79 3.89 8.20
C TYR A 149 7.24 3.41 6.85
N GLU A 150 6.38 4.18 6.18
CA GLU A 150 5.77 3.75 4.94
C GLU A 150 6.62 4.13 3.72
N ALA A 151 6.68 3.22 2.76
CA ALA A 151 7.31 3.46 1.47
C ALA A 151 6.65 4.64 0.75
N ASP A 152 5.36 4.88 0.92
CA ASP A 152 4.64 5.98 0.26
C ASP A 152 5.28 7.36 0.55
N ALA A 153 5.50 7.69 1.83
CA ALA A 153 6.14 8.94 2.21
C ALA A 153 7.59 9.01 1.72
N GLN A 154 8.33 7.90 1.81
CA GLN A 154 9.72 7.83 1.34
C GLN A 154 9.82 8.03 -0.18
N LEU A 155 8.93 7.41 -0.96
CA LEU A 155 8.83 7.57 -2.40
C LEU A 155 8.53 9.03 -2.76
N ALA A 156 7.60 9.65 -2.05
CA ALA A 156 7.28 11.07 -2.22
C ALA A 156 8.47 11.97 -1.92
N TYR A 157 9.21 11.70 -0.84
CA TYR A 157 10.40 12.45 -0.49
C TYR A 157 11.47 12.38 -1.59
N LEU A 158 11.73 11.19 -2.13
CA LEU A 158 12.69 11.02 -3.23
C LEU A 158 12.26 11.79 -4.49
N ASN A 159 10.95 11.84 -4.77
CA ASN A 159 10.44 12.57 -5.91
C ASN A 159 10.49 14.09 -5.74
N LEU A 160 10.01 14.60 -4.60
CA LEU A 160 9.97 16.03 -4.28
C LEU A 160 11.36 16.66 -4.15
N ASN A 161 12.37 15.89 -3.75
CA ASN A 161 13.76 16.36 -3.67
C ASN A 161 14.56 16.12 -4.96
N GLY A 162 13.90 15.70 -6.05
CA GLY A 162 14.54 15.50 -7.36
C GLY A 162 15.49 14.31 -7.45
N ILE A 163 15.55 13.46 -6.42
CA ILE A 163 16.36 12.23 -6.40
C ILE A 163 15.80 11.22 -7.41
N ALA A 164 14.47 11.15 -7.54
CA ALA A 164 13.76 10.38 -8.56
C ALA A 164 12.80 11.25 -9.37
N GLN A 165 12.77 11.10 -10.70
CA GLN A 165 11.87 11.87 -11.56
C GLN A 165 10.49 11.22 -11.72
N LEU A 166 10.40 9.91 -11.43
CA LEU A 166 9.18 9.13 -11.53
C LEU A 166 9.01 8.24 -10.31
N VAL A 167 7.76 8.00 -9.93
CA VAL A 167 7.41 6.94 -8.98
C VAL A 167 6.56 5.86 -9.66
N VAL A 168 6.84 4.59 -9.39
CA VAL A 168 6.00 3.45 -9.80
C VAL A 168 5.37 2.82 -8.56
N THR A 169 4.04 2.77 -8.53
CA THR A 169 3.26 2.11 -7.46
C THR A 169 1.87 1.68 -7.97
N GLU A 170 1.17 0.85 -7.20
CA GLU A 170 -0.27 0.58 -7.36
C GLU A 170 -1.11 1.21 -6.25
N ASP A 171 -0.49 1.95 -5.32
CA ASP A 171 -1.16 2.65 -4.24
C ASP A 171 -1.49 4.09 -4.64
N SER A 172 -2.78 4.40 -4.70
CA SER A 172 -3.24 5.74 -5.07
C SER A 172 -3.07 6.76 -3.94
N ASP A 173 -2.80 6.33 -2.71
CA ASP A 173 -2.53 7.22 -1.57
C ASP A 173 -1.27 8.04 -1.81
N LEU A 174 -0.33 7.53 -2.62
CA LEU A 174 0.88 8.22 -3.01
C LEU A 174 0.62 9.61 -3.64
N LEU A 175 -0.52 9.80 -4.32
CA LEU A 175 -0.88 11.09 -4.90
C LEU A 175 -1.11 12.19 -3.86
N LEU A 176 -1.47 11.84 -2.62
CA LEU A 176 -1.75 12.80 -1.54
C LEU A 176 -0.48 13.34 -0.91
N PHE A 177 0.61 12.58 -0.95
CA PHE A 177 1.94 13.01 -0.52
C PHE A 177 2.57 14.03 -1.47
N GLY A 178 2.00 14.20 -2.67
CA GLY A 178 2.34 15.30 -3.57
C GLY A 178 3.43 15.00 -4.58
N CYS A 179 3.68 13.73 -4.88
CA CYS A 179 4.51 13.30 -6.01
C CYS A 179 4.08 14.01 -7.32
N ASP A 180 5.05 14.49 -8.08
CA ASP A 180 4.82 15.19 -9.34
C ASP A 180 4.40 14.26 -10.47
N LYS A 181 5.03 13.08 -10.57
CA LYS A 181 4.78 12.09 -11.65
C LYS A 181 4.73 10.67 -11.10
N VAL A 182 3.55 10.05 -11.19
CA VAL A 182 3.32 8.68 -10.71
C VAL A 182 2.80 7.80 -11.83
N ILE A 183 3.46 6.67 -12.05
CA ILE A 183 3.06 5.62 -13.01
C ILE A 183 2.37 4.49 -12.24
N PHE A 184 1.10 4.30 -12.54
CA PHE A 184 0.27 3.22 -12.03
C PHE A 184 0.15 2.07 -13.03
N LYS A 185 -0.20 0.88 -12.53
CA LYS A 185 -0.57 -0.28 -13.36
C LYS A 185 0.50 -0.65 -14.40
N MET A 186 1.77 -0.52 -14.04
CA MET A 186 2.87 -0.83 -14.93
C MET A 186 2.95 -2.35 -15.16
N ASP A 187 2.91 -2.78 -16.41
CA ASP A 187 3.10 -4.18 -16.81
C ASP A 187 4.59 -4.53 -17.04
N PHE A 188 4.87 -5.81 -17.29
CA PHE A 188 6.24 -6.29 -17.54
C PHE A 188 6.87 -5.77 -18.84
N TYR A 189 6.08 -5.14 -19.70
CA TYR A 189 6.52 -4.48 -20.92
C TYR A 189 6.64 -2.96 -20.74
N GLY A 190 6.50 -2.48 -19.50
CA GLY A 190 6.64 -1.08 -19.14
C GLY A 190 5.44 -0.20 -19.50
N ASN A 191 4.33 -0.75 -19.99
CA ASN A 191 3.13 0.04 -20.24
C ASN A 191 2.44 0.33 -18.92
N GLY A 192 2.06 1.58 -18.71
CA GLY A 192 1.38 2.02 -17.49
C GLY A 192 0.52 3.25 -17.72
N ILE A 193 0.00 3.79 -16.63
CA ILE A 193 -0.82 5.00 -16.60
C ILE A 193 -0.07 6.04 -15.79
N LEU A 194 0.42 7.08 -16.46
CA LEU A 194 0.99 8.25 -15.81
C LEU A 194 -0.14 9.18 -15.34
N ILE A 195 -0.01 9.67 -14.12
CA ILE A 195 -0.74 10.79 -13.57
C ILE A 195 0.28 11.83 -13.13
N GLU A 196 0.13 13.06 -13.62
CA GLU A 196 0.96 14.20 -13.19
C GLU A 196 0.14 15.12 -12.29
N LYS A 197 0.78 15.57 -11.20
CA LYS A 197 0.17 16.47 -10.20
C LYS A 197 -0.37 17.76 -10.81
N SER A 198 0.33 18.28 -11.83
CA SER A 198 -0.05 19.49 -12.57
C SER A 198 -1.43 19.43 -13.23
N HIS A 199 -1.94 18.22 -13.50
CA HIS A 199 -3.24 18.01 -14.14
C HIS A 199 -4.38 17.71 -13.14
N LEU A 200 -4.11 17.60 -11.83
CA LEU A 200 -5.15 17.25 -10.84
C LEU A 200 -6.30 18.26 -10.77
N ASN A 201 -6.03 19.54 -11.05
CA ASN A 201 -7.02 20.61 -11.16
C ASN A 201 -8.10 20.31 -12.23
N GLU A 202 -7.74 19.65 -13.33
CA GLU A 202 -8.66 19.35 -14.44
C GLU A 202 -9.77 18.38 -14.02
N VAL A 203 -9.44 17.41 -13.16
CA VAL A 203 -10.44 16.44 -12.66
C VAL A 203 -11.40 17.10 -11.69
N LEU A 204 -10.88 17.99 -10.85
CA LEU A 204 -11.71 18.71 -9.91
C LEU A 204 -12.64 19.68 -10.63
N ALA A 205 -12.45 20.05 -11.90
CA ALA A 205 -13.30 21.03 -12.59
C ALA A 205 -13.53 22.30 -11.74
N ILE A 206 -12.53 22.68 -10.97
CA ILE A 206 -12.46 23.93 -10.20
C ILE A 206 -11.69 24.92 -11.08
N GLN A 207 -12.12 26.17 -11.17
CA GLN A 207 -11.31 27.18 -11.87
C GLN A 207 -9.92 27.24 -11.23
N ASN A 208 -8.85 27.32 -12.03
CA ASN A 208 -7.47 27.23 -11.55
C ASN A 208 -7.16 28.18 -10.38
N SER A 209 -7.82 29.35 -10.32
CA SER A 209 -7.69 30.34 -9.24
C SER A 209 -8.17 29.86 -7.86
N PHE A 210 -9.00 28.82 -7.77
CA PHE A 210 -9.54 28.30 -6.51
C PHE A 210 -9.00 26.91 -6.13
N TYR A 211 -8.14 26.33 -6.99
CA TYR A 211 -7.51 25.05 -6.73
C TYR A 211 -6.26 25.22 -5.86
N SER A 212 -6.11 24.34 -4.89
CA SER A 212 -4.85 24.09 -4.18
C SER A 212 -4.66 22.58 -4.06
N PHE A 213 -3.40 22.14 -4.00
CA PHE A 213 -3.09 20.73 -3.80
C PHE A 213 -3.65 20.21 -2.47
N GLU A 214 -3.65 21.06 -1.44
CA GLU A 214 -4.29 20.81 -0.14
C GLU A 214 -5.77 20.43 -0.29
N LYS A 215 -6.55 21.13 -1.12
CA LYS A 215 -7.95 20.73 -1.39
C LYS A 215 -8.04 19.35 -2.04
N PHE A 216 -7.14 19.00 -2.95
CA PHE A 216 -7.12 17.65 -3.50
C PHE A 216 -6.87 16.61 -2.41
N ARG A 217 -5.92 16.85 -1.51
CA ARG A 217 -5.65 15.98 -0.37
C ARG A 217 -6.86 15.88 0.56
N TYR A 218 -7.51 17.01 0.91
CA TYR A 218 -8.73 17.03 1.71
C TYR A 218 -9.87 16.24 1.08
N MET A 219 -10.02 16.31 -0.25
CA MET A 219 -11.03 15.54 -0.97
C MET A 219 -10.85 14.05 -0.72
N CYS A 220 -9.59 13.62 -0.81
CA CYS A 220 -9.21 12.24 -0.71
C CYS A 220 -9.37 11.72 0.73
N ILE A 221 -8.92 12.49 1.74
CA ILE A 221 -9.12 12.15 3.16
C ILE A 221 -10.63 12.08 3.49
N LEU A 222 -11.43 13.05 3.03
CA LEU A 222 -12.90 13.03 3.22
C LEU A 222 -13.57 11.80 2.59
N SER A 223 -13.01 11.29 1.50
CA SER A 223 -13.52 10.09 0.83
C SER A 223 -13.10 8.77 1.48
N GLY A 224 -12.28 8.84 2.53
CA GLY A 224 -11.72 7.69 3.22
C GLY A 224 -10.33 7.34 2.70
N CYS A 225 -9.37 7.23 3.61
CA CYS A 225 -7.99 6.83 3.36
C CYS A 225 -7.53 5.83 4.44
N ASP A 226 -6.29 5.35 4.34
CA ASP A 226 -5.74 4.40 5.31
C ASP A 226 -5.59 4.99 6.74
N TYR A 227 -5.62 6.32 6.90
CA TYR A 227 -5.50 6.99 8.22
C TYR A 227 -6.84 7.41 8.84
N LEU A 228 -7.90 7.51 8.03
CA LEU A 228 -9.21 7.96 8.49
C LEU A 228 -10.32 7.39 7.60
N PRO A 229 -11.27 6.61 8.15
CA PRO A 229 -12.45 6.20 7.42
C PRO A 229 -13.32 7.40 7.03
N SER A 230 -14.00 7.31 5.89
CA SER A 230 -14.96 8.32 5.45
C SER A 230 -16.16 8.43 6.38
N LEU A 231 -16.76 9.61 6.48
CA LEU A 231 -18.08 9.75 7.08
C LEU A 231 -19.15 8.94 6.30
N PRO A 232 -20.20 8.41 6.96
CA PRO A 232 -21.24 7.63 6.31
C PRO A 232 -21.86 8.33 5.10
N GLY A 233 -21.81 7.64 3.96
CA GLY A 233 -22.37 8.15 2.71
C GLY A 233 -21.55 9.26 2.05
N ILE A 234 -20.32 9.55 2.52
CA ILE A 234 -19.37 10.46 1.88
C ILE A 234 -18.33 9.67 1.09
N GLY A 235 -18.14 10.04 -0.17
CA GLY A 235 -17.10 9.47 -1.04
C GLY A 235 -16.61 10.55 -2.01
N LEU A 236 -15.72 10.18 -2.94
CA LEU A 236 -15.01 11.13 -3.83
C LEU A 236 -15.92 12.18 -4.50
N VAL A 237 -17.08 11.76 -5.02
CA VAL A 237 -18.02 12.68 -5.69
C VAL A 237 -18.57 13.74 -4.73
N LYS A 238 -18.95 13.35 -3.51
CA LYS A 238 -19.48 14.28 -2.51
C LYS A 238 -18.38 15.14 -1.89
N ALA A 239 -17.21 14.56 -1.61
CA ALA A 239 -16.04 15.30 -1.15
C ALA A 239 -15.62 16.38 -2.17
N CYS A 240 -15.57 16.03 -3.45
CA CYS A 240 -15.30 16.96 -4.54
C CYS A 240 -16.35 18.09 -4.60
N LYS A 241 -17.63 17.77 -4.42
CA LYS A 241 -18.72 18.77 -4.37
C LYS A 241 -18.53 19.78 -3.23
N VAL A 242 -18.13 19.33 -2.05
CA VAL A 242 -17.84 20.22 -0.91
C VAL A 242 -16.74 21.19 -1.31
N LEU A 243 -15.61 20.69 -1.79
CA LEU A 243 -14.42 21.51 -2.02
C LEU A 243 -14.54 22.46 -3.21
N LYS A 244 -15.45 22.16 -4.14
CA LYS A 244 -15.88 23.08 -5.21
C LYS A 244 -16.64 24.29 -4.70
N THR A 245 -17.43 24.10 -3.64
CA THR A 245 -18.39 25.10 -3.14
C THR A 245 -17.92 25.81 -1.88
N ALA A 246 -17.05 25.16 -1.12
CA ALA A 246 -16.48 25.68 0.09
C ALA A 246 -15.61 26.91 -0.16
N ARG A 247 -15.83 27.93 0.67
CA ARG A 247 -15.05 29.17 0.72
C ARG A 247 -14.25 29.31 2.01
N GLN A 248 -14.48 28.42 2.97
CA GLN A 248 -13.75 28.42 4.23
C GLN A 248 -12.29 28.06 3.96
N GLN A 249 -11.38 28.88 4.46
CA GLN A 249 -9.94 28.62 4.42
C GLN A 249 -9.49 27.81 5.63
N GLU A 250 -10.17 28.00 6.77
CA GLU A 250 -9.87 27.28 8.00
C GLU A 250 -10.50 25.89 7.97
N LEU A 251 -9.67 24.86 8.18
CA LEU A 251 -10.03 23.45 8.03
C LEU A 251 -11.11 23.01 9.01
N ARG A 252 -11.04 23.39 10.29
CA ARG A 252 -12.05 22.99 11.28
C ARG A 252 -13.43 23.55 10.91
N LEU A 253 -13.50 24.82 10.50
CA LEU A 253 -14.73 25.46 10.08
C LEU A 253 -15.29 24.86 8.78
N LEU A 254 -14.41 24.46 7.85
CA LEU A 254 -14.80 23.70 6.66
C LEU A 254 -15.50 22.39 7.06
N LEU A 255 -14.87 21.61 7.95
CA LEU A 255 -15.38 20.32 8.40
C LEU A 255 -16.71 20.45 9.15
N LYS A 256 -16.84 21.43 10.06
CA LYS A 256 -18.10 21.71 10.79
C LYS A 256 -19.26 22.08 9.85
N LYS A 257 -18.97 22.70 8.70
CA LYS A 257 -19.98 23.11 7.71
C LYS A 257 -20.27 22.04 6.63
N LEU A 258 -19.64 20.86 6.68
CA LEU A 258 -19.92 19.76 5.74
C LEU A 258 -21.41 19.45 5.57
N PRO A 259 -22.23 19.36 6.64
CA PRO A 259 -23.65 19.05 6.52
C PRO A 259 -24.40 20.10 5.67
N THR A 260 -24.05 21.37 5.85
CA THR A 260 -24.61 22.50 5.09
C THR A 260 -24.27 22.42 3.60
N TYR A 261 -23.00 22.16 3.26
CA TYR A 261 -22.57 22.05 1.86
C TYR A 261 -23.21 20.87 1.12
N LEU A 262 -23.42 19.77 1.84
CA LEU A 262 -23.97 18.55 1.28
C LEU A 262 -25.49 18.51 1.27
N LYS A 263 -26.16 19.36 2.06
CA LYS A 263 -27.60 19.31 2.32
C LYS A 263 -28.01 17.92 2.84
N MET A 264 -27.23 17.42 3.80
CA MET A 264 -27.41 16.11 4.41
C MET A 264 -27.49 16.25 5.92
N ASN A 265 -28.33 15.43 6.56
CA ASN A 265 -28.27 15.26 8.00
C ASN A 265 -27.05 14.39 8.32
N LEU A 266 -25.94 15.03 8.66
CA LEU A 266 -24.65 14.41 8.92
C LEU A 266 -24.11 15.00 10.22
N ILE A 267 -23.70 14.11 11.12
CA ILE A 267 -23.03 14.51 12.37
C ILE A 267 -21.53 14.45 12.11
N VAL A 268 -20.86 15.59 12.33
CA VAL A 268 -19.40 15.70 12.30
C VAL A 268 -18.96 15.92 13.75
N SER A 269 -18.46 14.89 14.40
CA SER A 269 -17.98 14.98 15.79
C SER A 269 -16.65 15.74 15.85
N GLU A 270 -16.33 16.34 16.99
CA GLU A 270 -14.99 16.92 17.22
C GLU A 270 -13.89 15.84 17.08
N GLU A 271 -14.17 14.60 17.49
CA GLU A 271 -13.25 13.47 17.30
C GLU A 271 -12.91 13.23 15.82
N TYR A 272 -13.90 13.29 14.92
CA TYR A 272 -13.64 13.16 13.48
C TYR A 272 -12.77 14.29 12.95
N ILE A 273 -12.99 15.52 13.44
CA ILE A 273 -12.20 16.70 13.05
C ILE A 273 -10.75 16.53 13.47
N GLU A 274 -10.48 16.13 14.71
CA GLU A 274 -9.11 15.91 15.19
C GLU A 274 -8.44 14.76 14.44
N LYS A 275 -9.14 13.64 14.20
CA LYS A 275 -8.61 12.55 13.37
C LYS A 275 -8.33 12.97 11.93
N PHE A 276 -9.13 13.88 11.37
CA PHE A 276 -8.90 14.44 10.04
C PHE A 276 -7.61 15.27 10.00
N ILE A 277 -7.37 16.09 11.02
CA ILE A 277 -6.14 16.87 11.15
C ILE A 277 -4.94 15.93 11.31
N CYS A 278 -5.05 14.88 12.13
CA CYS A 278 -4.00 13.88 12.26
C CYS A 278 -3.71 13.19 10.92
N ALA A 279 -4.74 12.80 10.15
CA ALA A 279 -4.56 12.19 8.83
C ALA A 279 -3.87 13.15 7.84
N ASP A 280 -4.24 14.43 7.83
CA ASP A 280 -3.60 15.43 6.98
C ASP A 280 -2.13 15.64 7.37
N ASN A 281 -1.86 15.76 8.67
CA ASN A 281 -0.51 15.87 9.22
C ASN A 281 0.34 14.64 8.91
N THR A 282 -0.24 13.43 8.89
CA THR A 282 0.48 12.22 8.45
C THR A 282 0.93 12.34 7.00
N PHE A 283 0.04 12.74 6.08
CA PHE A 283 0.42 12.96 4.68
C PHE A 283 1.45 14.08 4.48
N LEU A 284 1.50 15.07 5.39
CA LEU A 284 2.42 16.19 5.31
C LEU A 284 3.77 15.91 5.97
N TYR A 285 3.78 15.24 7.11
CA TYR A 285 4.92 15.26 8.03
C TYR A 285 5.38 13.87 8.48
N GLN A 286 4.86 12.80 7.89
CA GLN A 286 5.38 11.46 8.16
C GLN A 286 6.90 11.43 8.01
N LEU A 287 7.55 10.79 8.97
CA LEU A 287 9.00 10.70 8.99
C LEU A 287 9.50 9.82 7.84
N VAL A 288 10.53 10.31 7.15
CA VAL A 288 11.22 9.67 6.04
C VAL A 288 12.72 9.71 6.31
N PHE A 289 13.49 8.94 5.55
CA PHE A 289 14.94 8.94 5.60
C PHE A 289 15.51 9.78 4.46
N ASP A 290 16.39 10.73 4.79
CA ASP A 290 17.18 11.50 3.83
C ASP A 290 18.45 10.69 3.48
N PRO A 291 18.55 10.11 2.26
CA PRO A 291 19.68 9.28 1.88
C PRO A 291 20.96 10.08 1.59
N LEU A 292 20.90 11.41 1.53
CA LEU A 292 22.08 12.26 1.30
C LEU A 292 22.66 12.76 2.62
N ARG A 293 21.81 13.01 3.62
CA ARG A 293 22.22 13.47 4.96
C ARG A 293 22.31 12.35 6.00
N HIS A 294 21.88 11.14 5.65
CA HIS A 294 21.85 9.95 6.49
C HIS A 294 21.09 10.15 7.80
N LYS A 295 19.90 10.76 7.74
CA LYS A 295 19.10 11.05 8.93
C LYS A 295 17.60 11.03 8.66
N MET A 296 16.82 10.91 9.73
CA MET A 296 15.38 11.07 9.63
C MET A 296 14.98 12.55 9.54
N VAL A 297 14.00 12.82 8.69
CA VAL A 297 13.40 14.15 8.49
C VAL A 297 11.89 13.97 8.26
N PRO A 298 11.05 14.99 8.50
CA PRO A 298 9.67 14.94 8.04
C PRO A 298 9.64 15.04 6.50
N LEU A 299 8.60 14.48 5.87
CA LEU A 299 8.41 14.60 4.43
C LEU A 299 8.42 16.06 3.95
N ASN A 300 7.70 16.93 4.65
CA ASN A 300 7.72 18.38 4.45
C ASN A 300 8.24 19.09 5.71
N PRO A 301 8.97 20.21 5.59
CA PRO A 301 9.33 21.02 6.75
C PRO A 301 8.10 21.43 7.56
N TYR A 302 8.22 21.37 8.90
CA TYR A 302 7.16 21.83 9.78
C TYR A 302 6.98 23.35 9.68
N PRO A 303 5.74 23.85 9.60
CA PRO A 303 5.48 25.28 9.75
C PRO A 303 5.67 25.69 11.24
N PRO A 304 5.90 26.99 11.54
CA PRO A 304 6.21 27.46 12.89
C PRO A 304 5.20 27.07 13.97
N GLU A 305 3.93 26.93 13.60
CA GLU A 305 2.81 26.59 14.48
C GLU A 305 2.69 25.10 14.83
N VAL A 306 3.43 24.22 14.14
CA VAL A 306 3.37 22.77 14.37
C VAL A 306 4.48 22.34 15.30
N ASP A 307 4.11 21.83 16.47
CA ASP A 307 5.04 21.19 17.42
C ASP A 307 5.28 19.72 17.01
N PRO A 308 6.52 19.33 16.61
CA PRO A 308 6.84 17.96 16.25
C PRO A 308 6.58 16.93 17.36
N SER A 309 6.61 17.35 18.64
CA SER A 309 6.34 16.45 19.78
C SER A 309 4.91 15.90 19.80
N GLN A 310 3.98 16.60 19.15
CA GLN A 310 2.57 16.21 19.04
C GLN A 310 2.28 15.31 17.84
N LEU A 311 3.31 14.99 17.03
CA LEU A 311 3.17 14.23 15.78
C LEU A 311 3.67 12.78 15.89
N ASP A 312 3.67 12.24 17.10
CA ASP A 312 4.03 10.86 17.43
C ASP A 312 3.31 9.81 16.56
N TYR A 313 2.12 10.14 16.07
CA TYR A 313 1.33 9.29 15.19
C TYR A 313 1.86 9.23 13.75
N ALA A 314 2.63 10.25 13.32
CA ALA A 314 3.29 10.36 12.03
C ALA A 314 4.74 9.80 12.05
N GLY A 315 5.14 9.20 13.18
CA GLY A 315 6.43 8.55 13.35
C GLY A 315 7.23 9.17 14.48
N GLN A 316 8.03 8.34 15.14
CA GLN A 316 8.94 8.74 16.21
C GLN A 316 10.37 8.76 15.68
N TYR A 317 11.13 9.78 16.08
CA TYR A 317 12.56 9.82 15.77
C TYR A 317 13.28 8.69 16.50
N ILE A 318 14.22 8.07 15.78
CA ILE A 318 15.20 7.16 16.34
C ILE A 318 16.61 7.72 16.06
N PRO A 319 17.65 7.29 16.81
CA PRO A 319 19.01 7.76 16.58
C PRO A 319 19.46 7.55 15.12
N ASP A 320 20.15 8.55 14.55
CA ASP A 320 20.51 8.59 13.13
C ASP A 320 21.28 7.33 12.67
N GLU A 321 22.19 6.80 13.49
CA GLU A 321 22.91 5.56 13.19
C GLU A 321 21.94 4.37 13.03
N LYS A 322 20.97 4.23 13.93
CA LYS A 322 19.96 3.16 13.85
C LYS A 322 19.06 3.37 12.64
N ALA A 323 18.65 4.60 12.36
CA ALA A 323 17.86 4.93 11.18
C ALA A 323 18.60 4.58 9.89
N TYR A 324 19.90 4.87 9.82
CA TYR A 324 20.74 4.52 8.68
C TYR A 324 20.84 3.01 8.49
N GLN A 325 21.07 2.24 9.57
CA GLN A 325 21.10 0.78 9.48
C GLN A 325 19.75 0.17 9.09
N ILE A 326 18.63 0.76 9.51
CA ILE A 326 17.30 0.37 9.04
C ILE A 326 17.16 0.68 7.55
N ALA A 327 17.54 1.88 7.11
CA ALA A 327 17.45 2.29 5.70
C ALA A 327 18.29 1.39 4.78
N LEU A 328 19.43 0.89 5.26
CA LEU A 328 20.26 -0.10 4.59
C LEU A 328 19.69 -1.54 4.65
N GLY A 329 18.58 -1.78 5.34
CA GLY A 329 18.01 -3.12 5.51
C GLY A 329 18.88 -4.05 6.37
N ASN A 330 19.79 -3.50 7.17
CA ASN A 330 20.66 -4.27 8.07
C ASN A 330 19.98 -4.63 9.38
N VAL A 331 18.96 -3.88 9.77
CA VAL A 331 18.21 -4.07 11.01
C VAL A 331 16.79 -4.53 10.70
N ASP A 332 16.37 -5.61 11.34
CA ASP A 332 14.99 -6.07 11.30
C ASP A 332 14.07 -5.08 12.03
N ILE A 333 13.02 -4.63 11.34
CA ILE A 333 12.11 -3.58 11.80
C ILE A 333 11.20 -4.00 12.97
N HIS A 334 11.02 -5.30 13.22
CA HIS A 334 10.17 -5.81 14.29
C HIS A 334 10.97 -6.19 15.54
N THR A 335 12.11 -6.85 15.35
CA THR A 335 12.97 -7.36 16.42
C THR A 335 14.09 -6.40 16.80
N HIS A 336 14.36 -5.39 15.97
CA HIS A 336 15.50 -4.47 16.07
C HIS A 336 16.87 -5.17 16.10
N LYS A 337 16.94 -6.43 15.66
CA LYS A 337 18.20 -7.18 15.58
C LYS A 337 18.89 -6.92 14.24
N CYS A 338 20.21 -6.98 14.27
CA CYS A 338 21.01 -6.96 13.05
C CYS A 338 20.79 -8.27 12.27
N ILE A 339 20.40 -8.18 11.01
CA ILE A 339 20.12 -9.30 10.09
C ILE A 339 21.00 -9.27 8.83
N ALA A 340 21.67 -8.16 8.55
CA ALA A 340 22.63 -8.03 7.46
C ALA A 340 23.72 -6.99 7.81
N PHE A 341 24.77 -6.93 6.99
CA PHE A 341 25.94 -6.07 7.18
C PHE A 341 26.32 -5.34 5.88
N PHE A 342 25.32 -4.93 5.09
CA PHE A 342 25.57 -4.20 3.86
C PHE A 342 26.12 -2.81 4.17
N ASP A 343 27.23 -2.44 3.51
CA ASP A 343 27.82 -1.11 3.59
C ASP A 343 28.04 -0.57 2.18
N PRO A 344 27.34 0.52 1.78
CA PRO A 344 27.48 1.09 0.45
C PRO A 344 28.87 1.66 0.16
N ALA A 345 29.66 2.03 1.18
CA ALA A 345 31.00 2.60 0.98
C ALA A 345 32.03 1.54 0.56
N THR A 346 31.86 0.30 1.04
CA THR A 346 32.78 -0.82 0.77
C THR A 346 32.25 -1.79 -0.28
N PHE A 347 30.96 -1.73 -0.62
CA PHE A 347 30.34 -2.63 -1.59
C PHE A 347 30.92 -2.45 -3.00
N LYS A 348 31.68 -3.45 -3.45
CA LYS A 348 32.14 -3.56 -4.84
C LYS A 348 31.16 -4.41 -5.61
N ASN A 349 30.38 -3.77 -6.50
CA ASN A 349 29.53 -4.49 -7.41
C ASN A 349 30.41 -5.34 -8.36
N GLN A 350 30.34 -6.66 -8.24
CA GLN A 350 31.12 -7.60 -9.07
C GLN A 350 30.70 -7.53 -10.54
N HIS A 351 29.52 -6.97 -10.84
CA HIS A 351 28.94 -6.86 -12.18
C HIS A 351 28.81 -5.39 -12.58
N GLN A 352 29.93 -4.67 -12.60
CA GLN A 352 29.98 -3.31 -13.14
C GLN A 352 29.67 -3.34 -14.65
N TRP A 353 28.39 -3.26 -15.03
CA TRP A 353 28.00 -3.04 -16.41
C TRP A 353 28.42 -1.62 -16.79
N SER A 354 29.52 -1.51 -17.52
CA SER A 354 29.99 -0.24 -18.07
C SER A 354 28.96 0.31 -19.08
N LEU A 355 27.98 1.07 -18.60
CA LEU A 355 27.09 1.88 -19.45
C LEU A 355 27.89 2.89 -20.31
N HIS A 356 29.15 3.18 -19.95
CA HIS A 356 30.02 4.14 -20.63
C HIS A 356 30.87 3.60 -21.80
N ALA A 357 30.86 2.30 -22.11
CA ALA A 357 31.77 1.77 -23.14
C ALA A 357 31.32 1.96 -24.60
N ASN A 358 30.08 2.40 -24.87
CA ASN A 358 29.55 2.53 -26.24
C ASN A 358 29.46 3.95 -26.79
N GLN A 359 29.95 4.97 -26.08
CA GLN A 359 29.99 6.35 -26.59
C GLN A 359 31.29 6.77 -27.28
N SER A 360 32.38 5.99 -27.17
CA SER A 360 33.70 6.44 -27.66
C SER A 360 34.27 5.65 -28.85
N ARG A 361 33.50 4.78 -29.52
CA ARG A 361 33.97 4.05 -30.73
C ARG A 361 33.22 4.37 -32.02
N ARG A 362 32.43 5.45 -32.05
CA ARG A 362 31.73 5.90 -33.28
C ARG A 362 32.23 7.21 -33.89
N MET A 363 33.38 7.73 -33.45
CA MET A 363 34.05 8.88 -34.08
C MET A 363 35.52 8.59 -34.40
N LEU A 364 35.77 7.53 -35.17
CA LEU A 364 36.91 7.50 -36.09
C LEU A 364 36.43 6.86 -37.40
N GLY A 365 35.98 7.73 -38.30
CA GLY A 365 35.71 7.36 -39.68
C GLY A 365 37.01 6.96 -40.37
N ARG A 366 36.99 5.79 -41.02
CA ARG A 366 37.78 5.56 -42.22
C ARG A 366 36.82 5.19 -43.34
N MET A 367 36.54 6.17 -44.19
CA MET A 367 36.00 5.95 -45.52
C MET A 367 37.06 5.26 -46.37
N VAL A 368 36.75 4.08 -46.94
CA VAL A 368 37.28 3.65 -48.24
C VAL A 368 36.21 2.80 -48.97
N ASN A 369 35.80 3.29 -50.14
CA ASN A 369 35.16 2.62 -51.30
C ASN A 369 33.75 2.00 -51.18
N GLY A 370 32.73 2.87 -51.23
CA GLY A 370 31.67 2.86 -52.25
C GLY A 370 30.82 1.61 -52.51
N ARG A 371 29.69 1.49 -51.81
CA ARG A 371 28.29 1.24 -52.29
C ARG A 371 27.41 0.74 -51.12
N PRO A 372 26.11 1.10 -51.05
CA PRO A 372 25.24 0.69 -49.94
C PRO A 372 24.76 -0.75 -50.14
N TYR A 373 24.99 -1.63 -49.17
CA TYR A 373 24.38 -2.96 -49.12
C TYR A 373 23.07 -2.88 -48.33
N THR A 374 21.99 -3.32 -48.96
CA THR A 374 20.63 -3.40 -48.42
C THR A 374 20.57 -4.36 -47.22
N ALA A 375 19.99 -3.90 -46.11
CA ALA A 375 19.70 -4.74 -44.96
C ALA A 375 18.58 -5.75 -45.28
N ARG A 376 18.90 -7.05 -45.30
CA ARG A 376 17.91 -8.12 -45.14
C ARG A 376 18.10 -8.77 -43.76
N ARG A 377 16.95 -9.00 -43.13
CA ARG A 377 16.73 -9.74 -41.88
C ARG A 377 17.51 -11.06 -41.83
N GLY A 378 18.05 -11.38 -40.66
CA GLY A 378 18.52 -12.72 -40.36
C GLY A 378 19.10 -12.84 -38.95
N LEU A 379 18.40 -13.60 -38.11
CA LEU A 379 18.88 -14.35 -36.94
C LEU A 379 19.77 -13.64 -35.91
N CYS A 380 19.23 -13.44 -34.71
CA CYS A 380 20.06 -13.43 -33.50
C CYS A 380 19.76 -14.71 -32.71
N MET A 381 20.64 -15.69 -32.90
CA MET A 381 20.71 -16.94 -32.16
C MET A 381 21.70 -16.73 -31.01
N TRP A 382 21.20 -16.98 -29.79
CA TRP A 382 21.88 -17.51 -28.60
C TRP A 382 23.39 -17.30 -28.41
N ILE A 383 23.78 -16.67 -27.28
CA ILE A 383 24.96 -17.09 -26.49
C ILE A 383 24.66 -17.01 -24.98
N TYR A 384 24.54 -18.21 -24.39
CA TYR A 384 24.94 -18.72 -23.07
C TYR A 384 24.67 -17.97 -21.75
N CYS A 385 23.75 -18.55 -20.97
CA CYS A 385 23.88 -18.69 -19.51
C CYS A 385 24.77 -19.91 -19.20
N ASN A 386 25.84 -19.72 -18.43
CA ASN A 386 26.45 -20.81 -17.67
C ASN A 386 25.58 -21.08 -16.43
N ALA A 387 24.59 -21.97 -16.59
CA ALA A 387 23.93 -22.59 -15.46
C ALA A 387 24.71 -23.85 -15.07
N VAL A 388 25.29 -23.86 -13.88
CA VAL A 388 25.69 -25.09 -13.20
C VAL A 388 24.43 -25.92 -13.03
N SER A 389 24.30 -26.97 -13.84
CA SER A 389 23.22 -27.95 -13.73
C SER A 389 23.39 -28.76 -12.45
N ILE A 390 22.66 -28.39 -11.40
CA ILE A 390 22.27 -29.33 -10.35
C ILE A 390 20.96 -29.95 -10.83
N LYS A 391 21.01 -31.18 -11.33
CA LYS A 391 19.80 -31.97 -11.61
C LYS A 391 19.11 -32.27 -10.27
N PRO A 392 17.85 -31.87 -10.03
CA PRO A 392 17.12 -32.40 -8.90
C PRO A 392 16.79 -33.87 -9.18
N GLU A 393 17.17 -34.76 -8.26
CA GLU A 393 16.65 -36.12 -8.25
C GLU A 393 15.12 -36.10 -8.16
N PRO A 394 14.40 -37.03 -8.82
CA PRO A 394 12.96 -37.13 -8.68
C PRO A 394 12.60 -37.50 -7.23
N LEU A 395 11.86 -36.61 -6.57
CA LEU A 395 11.27 -36.88 -5.26
C LEU A 395 10.36 -38.11 -5.36
N LYS A 396 10.75 -39.16 -4.63
CA LYS A 396 9.91 -40.32 -4.39
C LYS A 396 8.70 -39.88 -3.56
N ASP A 397 7.52 -40.05 -4.15
CA ASP A 397 6.20 -40.06 -3.49
C ASP A 397 5.57 -38.68 -3.15
N PRO A 398 4.77 -38.08 -4.07
CA PRO A 398 4.08 -36.80 -3.84
C PRO A 398 2.97 -36.86 -2.76
N GLY A 399 2.57 -38.05 -2.29
CA GLY A 399 1.53 -38.22 -1.27
C GLY A 399 1.99 -37.96 0.17
N LYS A 400 3.30 -37.99 0.45
CA LYS A 400 3.85 -37.75 1.80
C LYS A 400 4.06 -36.27 2.12
N LEU A 401 4.23 -35.42 1.11
CA LEU A 401 4.41 -33.96 1.27
C LEU A 401 3.12 -33.26 1.71
N THR A 402 1.95 -33.72 1.24
CA THR A 402 0.65 -33.17 1.64
C THR A 402 0.35 -33.42 3.11
N VAL A 403 0.73 -34.58 3.66
CA VAL A 403 0.49 -34.92 5.07
C VAL A 403 1.41 -34.13 6.01
N ALA A 404 2.66 -33.88 5.60
CA ALA A 404 3.59 -33.04 6.36
C ALA A 404 3.18 -31.56 6.33
N ALA A 405 2.71 -31.07 5.18
CA ALA A 405 2.18 -29.72 5.02
C ALA A 405 0.89 -29.51 5.82
N GLU A 406 -0.01 -30.49 5.83
CA GLU A 406 -1.17 -30.52 6.71
C GLU A 406 -0.72 -30.45 8.17
N ARG A 407 0.21 -31.30 8.62
CA ARG A 407 0.71 -31.27 10.01
C ARG A 407 1.35 -29.96 10.42
N LEU A 408 2.04 -29.24 9.54
CA LEU A 408 2.74 -27.99 9.87
C LEU A 408 1.78 -26.78 9.90
N LEU A 409 0.79 -26.75 9.01
CA LEU A 409 -0.35 -25.83 9.11
C LEU A 409 -1.21 -26.13 10.35
N MET A 410 -1.32 -27.40 10.75
CA MET A 410 -2.07 -27.84 11.92
C MET A 410 -1.33 -27.58 13.24
N SER A 411 -0.01 -27.73 13.29
CA SER A 411 0.76 -27.38 14.50
C SER A 411 0.77 -25.87 14.76
N GLN A 412 0.73 -25.05 13.70
CA GLN A 412 0.52 -23.60 13.81
C GLN A 412 -0.92 -23.25 14.26
N TYR A 413 -1.88 -24.13 14.02
CA TYR A 413 -3.27 -23.99 14.47
C TYR A 413 -3.40 -24.37 15.95
N GLU A 414 -2.84 -25.50 16.37
CA GLU A 414 -2.90 -26.00 17.75
C GLU A 414 -2.11 -25.13 18.73
N ALA A 415 -0.99 -24.52 18.31
CA ALA A 415 -0.20 -23.61 19.15
C ALA A 415 -0.87 -22.24 19.41
N GLN A 416 -2.05 -21.96 18.83
CA GLN A 416 -2.77 -20.69 18.99
C GLN A 416 -4.10 -20.82 19.76
N ASP A 417 -4.56 -22.04 20.04
CA ASP A 417 -5.76 -22.30 20.87
C ASP A 417 -5.42 -22.42 22.38
N GLU A 418 -4.15 -22.29 22.78
CA GLU A 418 -3.75 -22.14 24.19
C GLU A 418 -3.67 -20.65 24.60
N MET A 419 -4.83 -20.03 24.82
CA MET A 419 -4.97 -18.84 25.66
C MET A 419 -5.95 -19.18 26.79
N PRO A 420 -5.62 -18.95 28.06
CA PRO A 420 -6.48 -19.33 29.18
C PRO A 420 -7.76 -18.48 29.18
N GLU A 421 -8.89 -19.13 29.45
CA GLU A 421 -10.18 -18.48 29.69
C GLU A 421 -10.06 -17.54 30.91
N ASP A 422 -10.40 -16.26 30.72
CA ASP A 422 -10.55 -15.28 31.79
C ASP A 422 -11.70 -15.70 32.72
N GLY A 423 -11.33 -16.41 33.80
CA GLY A 423 -12.20 -16.78 34.90
C GLY A 423 -12.21 -15.71 36.00
N ALA A 424 -13.40 -15.15 36.21
CA ALA A 424 -13.96 -14.70 37.49
C ALA A 424 -13.03 -14.07 38.55
N MET A 425 -13.25 -12.78 38.79
CA MET A 425 -12.86 -12.06 40.01
C MET A 425 -13.25 -12.84 41.28
N ALA A 426 -12.24 -13.26 42.04
CA ALA A 426 -12.39 -13.69 43.42
C ALA A 426 -11.38 -12.91 44.28
N GLU A 427 -11.91 -11.97 45.07
CA GLU A 427 -11.19 -11.31 46.15
C GLU A 427 -10.77 -12.37 47.19
N SER A 428 -9.49 -12.36 47.56
CA SER A 428 -9.05 -13.00 48.79
C SER A 428 -8.13 -12.08 49.58
N SER A 429 -8.63 -11.77 50.76
CA SER A 429 -8.06 -11.08 51.90
C SER A 429 -6.73 -11.67 52.37
N GLN A 430 -5.76 -10.81 52.67
CA GLN A 430 -4.70 -11.08 53.65
C GLN A 430 -4.67 -9.97 54.72
N LYS A 431 -5.07 -10.36 55.94
CA LYS A 431 -4.58 -9.83 57.23
C LYS A 431 -3.11 -10.26 57.39
N GLU A 432 -2.18 -9.62 58.09
CA GLU A 432 -2.21 -8.80 59.31
C GLU A 432 -0.79 -8.22 59.52
N ASN A 433 -0.64 -6.96 59.99
CA ASN A 433 0.14 -6.57 61.20
C ASN A 433 0.48 -5.06 61.30
N LEU A 434 -0.27 -4.39 62.19
CA LEU A 434 0.13 -3.52 63.32
C LEU A 434 1.18 -2.38 63.11
N THR A 435 0.75 -1.12 63.25
CA THR A 435 0.85 -0.34 64.53
C THR A 435 0.25 1.08 64.41
N ASP A 436 -0.64 1.39 65.36
CA ASP A 436 -0.96 2.66 66.05
C ASP A 436 -1.03 4.04 65.34
N VAL A 437 -2.19 4.72 65.46
CA VAL A 437 -2.47 5.89 66.35
C VAL A 437 -3.68 6.73 65.84
N CYS A 438 -4.67 6.92 66.72
CA CYS A 438 -5.69 7.98 66.85
C CYS A 438 -6.85 8.21 65.84
N MET A 439 -8.06 8.01 66.38
CA MET A 439 -9.41 8.56 66.07
C MET A 439 -9.52 10.10 66.34
N PRO A 440 -10.67 10.83 66.17
CA PRO A 440 -12.05 10.37 65.86
C PRO A 440 -12.92 11.21 64.86
N SER A 441 -14.06 10.58 64.51
CA SER A 441 -15.45 11.10 64.43
C SER A 441 -15.96 12.00 63.30
N GLY A 442 -17.12 11.62 62.75
CA GLY A 442 -18.01 12.46 61.95
C GLY A 442 -19.11 11.65 61.25
N ASP A 443 -20.21 11.38 61.96
CA ASP A 443 -21.47 10.83 61.46
C ASP A 443 -22.08 11.65 60.31
N ILE A 444 -22.91 11.02 59.46
CA ILE A 444 -24.30 11.41 59.15
C ILE A 444 -24.90 10.41 58.14
N SER A 445 -26.00 9.80 58.57
CA SER A 445 -27.00 9.05 57.82
C SER A 445 -27.95 9.97 57.04
N LEU A 446 -28.58 9.49 55.97
CA LEU A 446 -30.02 9.71 55.69
C LEU A 446 -30.55 8.89 54.50
N GLU A 447 -31.80 8.50 54.68
CA GLU A 447 -32.66 7.51 54.04
C GLU A 447 -33.23 7.84 52.64
N ASN A 448 -33.58 6.75 51.94
CA ASN A 448 -34.82 6.44 51.19
C ASN A 448 -35.49 7.49 50.27
N HIS A 449 -35.77 7.07 49.02
CA HIS A 449 -37.16 6.81 48.62
C HIS A 449 -37.28 5.98 47.32
N LEU A 450 -38.03 4.88 47.43
CA LEU A 450 -38.63 4.07 46.36
C LEU A 450 -39.89 4.75 45.81
N VAL A 451 -40.14 4.62 44.51
CA VAL A 451 -41.50 4.48 43.93
C VAL A 451 -41.42 3.50 42.75
N GLU A 452 -42.09 2.37 42.91
CA GLU A 452 -42.50 1.43 41.85
C GLU A 452 -43.77 1.96 41.16
N GLU A 453 -43.98 1.63 39.88
CA GLU A 453 -45.25 1.05 39.45
C GLU A 453 -45.17 0.39 38.07
N ASN A 454 -46.02 -0.63 37.92
CA ASN A 454 -46.03 -1.72 36.96
C ASN A 454 -46.75 -1.42 35.64
N GLY A 455 -46.57 -2.30 34.65
CA GLY A 455 -47.48 -2.40 33.50
C GLY A 455 -47.02 -3.34 32.39
N GLU A 456 -47.24 -4.65 32.58
CA GLU A 456 -47.16 -5.67 31.51
C GLU A 456 -48.36 -5.57 30.56
N GLU A 457 -48.16 -5.77 29.25
CA GLU A 457 -49.15 -6.48 28.43
C GLU A 457 -48.52 -7.21 27.23
N ARG A 458 -48.83 -8.50 27.11
CA ARG A 458 -48.44 -9.43 26.04
C ARG A 458 -49.41 -9.31 24.86
N MET A 459 -48.95 -9.50 23.62
CA MET A 459 -49.70 -10.27 22.61
C MET A 459 -48.82 -10.86 21.51
N ALA A 460 -49.20 -12.06 21.08
CA ALA A 460 -48.51 -12.96 20.18
C ALA A 460 -49.04 -12.91 18.73
N VAL A 461 -48.15 -13.20 17.78
CA VAL A 461 -48.30 -14.00 16.54
C VAL A 461 -49.54 -13.83 15.66
N LYS A 462 -49.31 -13.50 14.37
CA LYS A 462 -49.95 -14.18 13.21
C LYS A 462 -49.23 -13.89 11.89
N SER A 463 -48.79 -14.96 11.21
CA SER A 463 -48.48 -14.98 9.77
C SER A 463 -49.76 -15.10 8.94
N PRO A 464 -49.70 -14.78 7.62
CA PRO A 464 -50.08 -15.82 6.66
C PRO A 464 -49.20 -15.90 5.40
N LYS A 465 -49.36 -17.03 4.72
CA LYS A 465 -48.58 -17.62 3.61
C LYS A 465 -49.00 -17.13 2.21
N LYS A 466 -48.00 -17.19 1.30
CA LYS A 466 -48.01 -17.64 -0.13
C LYS A 466 -48.76 -16.84 -1.20
N GLY A 467 -48.00 -16.42 -2.22
CA GLY A 467 -48.47 -16.20 -3.59
C GLY A 467 -47.32 -16.19 -4.61
N ARG A 468 -47.15 -17.27 -5.38
CA ARG A 468 -46.26 -17.36 -6.56
C ARG A 468 -46.86 -16.58 -7.73
N LYS A 469 -46.08 -15.77 -8.46
CA LYS A 469 -46.19 -15.63 -9.94
C LYS A 469 -44.83 -15.30 -10.59
N ARG A 470 -44.48 -16.10 -11.60
CA ARG A 470 -43.41 -15.90 -12.61
C ARG A 470 -44.00 -15.23 -13.86
N LYS A 471 -43.18 -14.46 -14.59
CA LYS A 471 -43.11 -14.14 -16.05
C LYS A 471 -42.68 -12.66 -16.21
N ALA A 472 -41.45 -12.32 -16.65
CA ALA A 472 -40.87 -12.33 -18.00
C ALA A 472 -41.29 -11.08 -18.85
N PRO A 473 -40.58 -10.69 -19.93
CA PRO A 473 -39.71 -9.49 -19.98
C PRO A 473 -40.17 -8.40 -20.97
N PHE A 474 -39.63 -7.19 -20.81
CA PHE A 474 -39.81 -6.05 -21.73
C PHE A 474 -39.09 -6.25 -23.08
N PRO A 475 -39.72 -5.90 -24.23
CA PRO A 475 -39.08 -5.99 -25.54
C PRO A 475 -38.51 -4.65 -26.02
N GLY A 476 -37.41 -4.75 -26.77
CA GLY A 476 -37.38 -4.23 -28.14
C GLY A 476 -36.61 -2.95 -28.40
N TRP A 477 -35.33 -3.05 -28.78
CA TRP A 477 -34.70 -2.14 -29.76
C TRP A 477 -33.69 -2.92 -30.62
N ARG A 478 -34.06 -3.22 -31.87
CA ARG A 478 -33.09 -3.51 -32.94
C ARG A 478 -33.61 -2.97 -34.28
N ARG A 479 -32.68 -2.25 -34.93
CA ARG A 479 -32.51 -1.98 -36.37
C ARG A 479 -33.48 -1.02 -37.05
N GLN A 480 -32.90 0.06 -37.57
CA GLN A 480 -32.82 0.25 -39.01
C GLN A 480 -31.46 0.85 -39.41
N LEU A 481 -30.83 0.19 -40.38
CA LEU A 481 -29.68 0.63 -41.17
C LEU A 481 -30.23 0.97 -42.56
N LEU A 482 -29.62 1.98 -43.20
CA LEU A 482 -29.46 2.24 -44.64
C LEU A 482 -30.04 3.58 -45.12
N GLY A 483 -29.15 4.42 -45.66
CA GLY A 483 -29.51 5.59 -46.46
C GLY A 483 -28.34 6.57 -46.66
N ALA A 484 -27.52 6.29 -47.67
CA ALA A 484 -26.67 7.19 -48.50
C ALA A 484 -25.88 8.35 -47.83
N ARG A 485 -24.54 8.31 -47.89
CA ARG A 485 -23.67 8.88 -48.96
C ARG A 485 -23.81 10.41 -49.13
N GLU A 486 -22.63 11.05 -49.19
CA GLU A 486 -22.35 12.32 -49.90
C GLU A 486 -22.33 13.62 -49.08
N ARG A 487 -21.14 13.99 -48.57
CA ARG A 487 -20.38 15.18 -49.01
C ARG A 487 -19.09 15.40 -48.19
N ARG A 488 -17.94 15.20 -48.85
CA ARG A 488 -16.70 15.94 -48.55
C ARG A 488 -16.78 17.27 -49.30
N ARG A 489 -16.50 18.41 -48.65
CA ARG A 489 -15.51 19.42 -49.05
C ARG A 489 -15.73 20.78 -48.36
N VAL A 490 -14.63 21.29 -47.80
CA VAL A 490 -14.14 22.68 -47.83
C VAL A 490 -14.85 23.70 -46.93
N PHE A 491 -14.10 24.27 -45.98
CA PHE A 491 -13.60 25.66 -45.93
C PHE A 491 -12.64 25.74 -44.72
N GLN A 492 -11.33 25.83 -45.00
CA GLN A 492 -10.45 27.01 -44.92
C GLN A 492 -9.95 27.31 -43.51
#